data_AF-W2CHG4-F1
#
_entry.id   AF-W2CHG4-F1
#
_cell.length_a   1.000
_cell.length_b   1.000
_cell.length_c   1.000
_cell.angle_alpha   90.00
_cell.angle_beta   90.00
_cell.angle_gamma   90.00
#
_symmetry.space_group_name_H-M   'P 1'
#
loop_
_entity.id
_entity.type
_entity.pdbx_description
1 polymer ?
#
loop_
_entity_poly.entity_id
_entity_poly.type
_entity_poly.pdbx_seq_one_letter_code
_entity_poly.pdbx_strand_id
1 'polypeptide(L)'
;HNELAEIATAYVKAVVGNKNGKLSPVWRQGFDALIDAYLGKIPEKFTYKGKQYTPKSYGESLGLNFDDYVSLTSFTHHPFYTQFPLEIEDNWRWSESYNVPINELMEVIDNAINSGYTLAWGTDVSEKGFTRDGIGIAADVKALETSGSDQARWVGLSRSAKDEELRKMIEAPGCKEIKVTQELRQQAYDNFQTTDDHGMLIYGIAKDQTGRKYYMVKNSWGTDTKYKGIWYVTEAFVAYKTINIAVHKDALPKALRTKLGIK
;
A
#
# COMPACT_ATOMS: atom_id res chain seq x y z
N HIS A 1 1.78 14.24 -11.55
CA HIS A 1 1.36 13.99 -12.95
C HIS A 1 -0.07 14.47 -13.23
N ASN A 2 -0.55 15.54 -12.58
CA ASN A 2 -1.97 15.92 -12.62
C ASN A 2 -2.42 16.36 -14.01
N GLU A 3 -1.62 17.20 -14.68
CA GLU A 3 -1.89 17.67 -16.04
C GLU A 3 -2.05 16.53 -17.05
N LEU A 4 -1.10 15.57 -17.08
CA LEU A 4 -1.17 14.39 -17.94
C LEU A 4 -2.47 13.60 -17.70
N ALA A 5 -2.83 13.37 -16.44
CA ALA A 5 -4.04 12.62 -16.08
C ALA A 5 -5.32 13.34 -16.55
N GLU A 6 -5.41 14.66 -16.36
CA GLU A 6 -6.53 15.48 -16.80
C GLU A 6 -6.69 15.46 -18.32
N ILE A 7 -5.60 15.63 -19.07
CA ILE A 7 -5.63 15.66 -20.54
C ILE A 7 -5.94 14.27 -21.10
N ALA A 8 -5.31 13.21 -20.58
CA ALA A 8 -5.59 11.82 -20.99
C ALA A 8 -7.06 11.46 -20.73
N THR A 9 -7.61 11.87 -19.59
CA THR A 9 -9.03 11.67 -19.26
C THR A 9 -9.94 12.43 -20.22
N ALA A 10 -9.63 13.69 -20.51
CA ALA A 10 -10.40 14.50 -21.47
C ALA A 10 -10.38 13.88 -22.87
N TYR A 11 -9.24 13.36 -23.32
CA TYR A 11 -9.10 12.65 -24.59
C TYR A 11 -10.05 11.45 -24.68
N VAL A 12 -9.99 10.55 -23.69
CA VAL A 12 -10.84 9.35 -23.68
C VAL A 12 -12.33 9.72 -23.57
N LYS A 13 -12.69 10.71 -22.75
CA LYS A 13 -14.08 11.22 -22.66
C LYS A 13 -14.60 11.74 -24.01
N ALA A 14 -13.78 12.46 -24.76
CA ALA A 14 -14.16 12.96 -26.09
C ALA A 14 -14.35 11.81 -27.09
N VAL A 15 -13.49 10.78 -27.04
CA VAL A 15 -13.58 9.58 -27.88
C VAL A 15 -14.87 8.80 -27.58
N VAL A 16 -15.17 8.56 -26.30
CA VAL A 16 -16.38 7.83 -25.87
C VAL A 16 -17.66 8.64 -26.11
N GLY A 17 -17.62 9.96 -25.93
CA GLY A 17 -18.75 10.86 -26.16
C GLY A 17 -19.09 11.12 -27.64
N ASN A 18 -18.36 10.51 -28.58
CA ASN A 18 -18.60 10.68 -30.01
C ASN A 18 -20.00 10.18 -30.42
N LYS A 19 -20.85 11.12 -30.86
CA LYS A 19 -22.25 10.86 -31.24
C LYS A 19 -22.42 10.07 -32.53
N ASN A 20 -21.35 9.84 -33.31
CA ASN A 20 -21.42 9.13 -34.59
C ASN A 20 -21.58 7.60 -34.45
N GLY A 21 -21.70 7.06 -33.21
CA GLY A 21 -21.99 5.66 -32.94
C GLY A 21 -20.87 4.67 -33.29
N LYS A 22 -19.71 5.16 -33.75
CA LYS A 22 -18.52 4.36 -34.07
C LYS A 22 -17.26 5.06 -33.58
N LEU A 23 -16.36 4.30 -32.98
CA LEU A 23 -15.03 4.78 -32.61
C LEU A 23 -14.14 4.91 -33.84
N SER A 24 -13.34 5.98 -33.90
CA SER A 24 -12.32 6.15 -34.93
C SER A 24 -11.25 5.06 -34.79
N PRO A 25 -10.79 4.40 -35.87
CA PRO A 25 -9.76 3.37 -35.75
C PRO A 25 -8.40 3.91 -35.26
N VAL A 26 -8.18 5.23 -35.31
CA VAL A 26 -6.91 5.87 -34.93
C VAL A 26 -6.90 6.47 -33.51
N TRP A 27 -7.98 6.34 -32.74
CA TRP A 27 -8.04 6.97 -31.40
C TRP A 27 -6.91 6.48 -30.48
N ARG A 28 -6.53 5.20 -30.59
CA ARG A 28 -5.40 4.63 -29.83
C ARG A 28 -4.08 5.29 -30.21
N GLN A 29 -3.82 5.47 -31.50
CA GLN A 29 -2.60 6.13 -31.97
C GLN A 29 -2.48 7.57 -31.46
N GLY A 30 -3.59 8.31 -31.44
CA GLY A 30 -3.61 9.67 -30.89
C GLY A 30 -3.43 9.69 -29.37
N PHE A 31 -4.00 8.73 -28.66
CA PHE A 31 -3.78 8.57 -27.23
C PHE A 31 -2.32 8.20 -26.92
N ASP A 32 -1.75 7.23 -27.65
CA ASP A 32 -0.36 6.80 -27.49
C ASP A 32 0.60 7.97 -27.75
N ALA A 33 0.35 8.78 -28.80
CA ALA A 33 1.15 9.97 -29.08
C ALA A 33 1.07 11.04 -27.97
N LEU A 34 -0.10 11.20 -27.33
CA LEU A 34 -0.26 12.05 -26.16
C LEU A 34 0.60 11.53 -24.99
N ILE A 35 0.52 10.24 -24.69
CA ILE A 35 1.31 9.63 -23.60
C ILE A 35 2.82 9.75 -23.88
N ASP A 36 3.24 9.44 -25.11
CA ASP A 36 4.63 9.55 -25.57
C ASP A 36 5.18 10.98 -25.41
N ALA A 37 4.36 12.01 -25.60
CA ALA A 37 4.78 13.40 -25.45
C ALA A 37 5.15 13.77 -24.01
N TYR A 38 4.52 13.14 -23.01
CA TYR A 38 4.80 13.39 -21.59
C TYR A 38 5.82 12.42 -21.00
N LEU A 39 5.81 11.15 -21.41
CA LEU A 39 6.59 10.08 -20.78
C LEU A 39 7.77 9.59 -21.63
N GLY A 40 7.82 10.00 -22.91
CA GLY A 40 8.78 9.51 -23.89
C GLY A 40 8.33 8.21 -24.56
N LYS A 41 8.86 7.97 -25.76
CA LYS A 41 8.57 6.76 -26.54
C LYS A 41 9.20 5.53 -25.90
N ILE A 42 8.50 4.40 -25.99
CA ILE A 42 9.02 3.10 -25.56
C ILE A 42 10.19 2.69 -26.48
N PRO A 43 11.39 2.44 -25.94
CA PRO A 43 12.52 2.00 -26.76
C PRO A 43 12.32 0.55 -27.23
N GLU A 44 12.35 0.32 -28.55
CA GLU A 44 12.33 -1.04 -29.10
C GLU A 44 13.61 -1.81 -28.77
N LYS A 45 14.75 -1.10 -28.74
CA LYS A 45 16.07 -1.62 -28.40
C LYS A 45 16.87 -0.61 -27.58
N PHE A 46 17.73 -1.11 -26.70
CA PHE A 46 18.68 -0.31 -25.93
C PHE A 46 19.94 -1.12 -25.60
N THR A 47 21.01 -0.43 -25.23
CA THR A 47 22.27 -1.06 -24.80
C THR A 47 22.47 -0.84 -23.31
N TYR A 48 22.69 -1.93 -22.57
CA TYR A 48 23.01 -1.89 -21.13
C TYR A 48 24.24 -2.75 -20.87
N LYS A 49 25.25 -2.18 -20.21
CA LYS A 49 26.54 -2.84 -19.91
C LYS A 49 27.16 -3.54 -21.14
N GLY A 50 27.13 -2.87 -22.29
CA GLY A 50 27.73 -3.35 -23.54
C GLY A 50 26.94 -4.41 -24.31
N LYS A 51 25.77 -4.84 -23.82
CA LYS A 51 24.89 -5.79 -24.53
C LYS A 51 23.60 -5.09 -24.98
N GLN A 52 23.16 -5.40 -26.20
CA GLN A 52 21.89 -4.90 -26.75
C GLN A 52 20.72 -5.77 -26.27
N TYR A 53 19.60 -5.13 -25.94
CA TYR A 53 18.37 -5.75 -25.47
C TYR A 53 17.14 -5.12 -26.14
N THR A 54 16.04 -5.88 -26.20
CA THR A 54 14.66 -5.37 -26.19
C THR A 54 14.14 -5.33 -24.74
N PRO A 55 13.09 -4.57 -24.42
CA PRO A 55 12.47 -4.59 -23.08
C PRO A 55 12.13 -6.01 -22.60
N LYS A 56 11.57 -6.84 -23.49
CA LYS A 56 11.25 -8.25 -23.20
C LYS A 56 12.50 -9.05 -22.83
N SER A 57 13.54 -9.02 -23.67
CA SER A 57 14.77 -9.80 -23.43
C SER A 57 15.56 -9.33 -22.20
N TYR A 58 15.47 -8.03 -21.86
CA TYR A 58 16.08 -7.52 -20.64
C TYR A 58 15.31 -8.01 -19.41
N GLY A 59 13.97 -7.96 -19.43
CA GLY A 59 13.13 -8.51 -18.38
C GLY A 59 13.39 -9.99 -18.14
N GLU A 60 13.45 -10.80 -19.20
CA GLU A 60 13.82 -12.23 -19.14
C GLU A 60 15.21 -12.44 -18.53
N SER A 61 16.16 -11.54 -18.78
CA SER A 61 17.53 -11.63 -18.23
C SER A 61 17.61 -11.38 -16.72
N LEU A 62 16.57 -10.79 -16.10
CA LEU A 62 16.51 -10.61 -14.66
C LEU A 62 16.25 -11.92 -13.90
N GLY A 63 15.80 -12.97 -14.60
CA GLY A 63 15.50 -14.28 -13.99
C GLY A 63 14.28 -14.25 -13.05
N LEU A 64 13.43 -13.23 -13.14
CA LEU A 64 12.23 -13.10 -12.33
C LEU A 64 11.08 -13.88 -12.97
N ASN A 65 10.45 -14.76 -12.19
CA ASN A 65 9.20 -15.39 -12.55
C ASN A 65 8.07 -14.81 -11.68
N PHE A 66 7.17 -14.04 -12.30
CA PHE A 66 6.09 -13.38 -11.58
C PHE A 66 5.03 -14.37 -11.06
N ASP A 67 4.99 -15.60 -11.59
CA ASP A 67 4.17 -16.68 -11.06
C ASP A 67 4.67 -17.17 -9.68
N ASP A 68 5.88 -16.81 -9.26
CA ASP A 68 6.41 -17.17 -7.94
C ASP A 68 5.90 -16.25 -6.81
N TYR A 69 5.12 -15.24 -7.15
CA TYR A 69 4.55 -14.28 -6.20
C TYR A 69 3.05 -14.51 -6.04
N VAL A 70 2.54 -14.22 -4.84
CA VAL A 70 1.10 -14.25 -4.54
C VAL A 70 0.68 -12.97 -3.85
N SER A 71 -0.56 -12.56 -4.12
CA SER A 71 -1.24 -11.49 -3.38
C SER A 71 -2.04 -12.10 -2.23
N LEU A 72 -1.94 -11.52 -1.04
CA LEU A 72 -2.68 -11.91 0.15
C LEU A 72 -3.46 -10.71 0.70
N THR A 73 -4.67 -10.97 1.18
CA THR A 73 -5.53 -10.00 1.87
C THR A 73 -6.24 -10.67 3.05
N SER A 74 -7.03 -9.90 3.81
CA SER A 74 -7.75 -10.38 4.98
C SER A 74 -9.05 -9.58 5.17
N PHE A 75 -10.15 -10.12 4.65
CA PHE A 75 -11.50 -9.55 4.78
C PHE A 75 -12.56 -10.66 4.96
N THR A 76 -13.71 -10.31 5.50
CA THR A 76 -14.79 -11.25 5.86
C THR A 76 -15.99 -11.19 4.92
N HIS A 77 -16.03 -10.25 3.96
CA HIS A 77 -17.07 -10.23 2.93
C HIS A 77 -16.88 -11.33 1.87
N HIS A 78 -15.75 -12.03 1.90
CA HIS A 78 -15.49 -13.28 1.19
C HIS A 78 -15.01 -14.37 2.15
N PRO A 79 -15.22 -15.67 1.84
CA PRO A 79 -14.69 -16.76 2.64
C PRO A 79 -13.17 -16.69 2.80
N PHE A 80 -12.66 -17.14 3.95
CA PHE A 80 -11.22 -17.37 4.09
C PHE A 80 -10.78 -18.58 3.27
N TYR A 81 -9.50 -18.57 2.89
CA TYR A 81 -8.83 -19.61 2.10
C TYR A 81 -9.35 -19.74 0.66
N THR A 82 -10.07 -18.73 0.18
CA THR A 82 -10.44 -18.59 -1.23
C THR A 82 -9.71 -17.41 -1.86
N GLN A 83 -9.82 -17.29 -3.18
CA GLN A 83 -9.33 -16.15 -3.94
C GLN A 83 -10.49 -15.25 -4.34
N PHE A 84 -10.28 -13.94 -4.31
CA PHE A 84 -11.20 -12.97 -4.87
C PHE A 84 -10.43 -11.72 -5.33
N PRO A 85 -10.92 -11.00 -6.35
CA PRO A 85 -10.36 -9.72 -6.72
C PRO A 85 -10.81 -8.64 -5.72
N LEU A 86 -9.85 -7.90 -5.15
CA LEU A 86 -10.17 -6.75 -4.30
C LEU A 86 -10.94 -5.70 -5.09
N GLU A 87 -12.05 -5.23 -4.53
CA GLU A 87 -12.99 -4.31 -5.16
C GLU A 87 -12.54 -2.85 -5.05
N ILE A 88 -11.36 -2.56 -5.60
CA ILE A 88 -10.69 -1.25 -5.59
C ILE A 88 -10.45 -0.76 -7.03
N GLU A 89 -10.49 0.54 -7.25
CA GLU A 89 -10.44 1.14 -8.60
C GLU A 89 -9.14 0.79 -9.35
N ASP A 90 -8.01 0.78 -8.63
CA ASP A 90 -6.70 0.48 -9.20
C ASP A 90 -6.53 -1.01 -9.57
N ASN A 91 -7.38 -1.91 -9.06
CA ASN A 91 -7.45 -3.31 -9.47
C ASN A 91 -8.37 -3.52 -10.69
N TRP A 92 -8.32 -2.63 -11.68
CA TRP A 92 -9.10 -2.72 -12.93
C TRP A 92 -8.85 -3.98 -13.76
N ARG A 93 -7.76 -4.71 -13.46
CA ARG A 93 -7.43 -6.02 -14.07
C ARG A 93 -8.15 -7.19 -13.42
N TRP A 94 -8.81 -6.97 -12.28
CA TRP A 94 -9.47 -8.01 -11.50
C TRP A 94 -8.51 -9.14 -11.08
N SER A 95 -7.28 -8.76 -10.72
CA SER A 95 -6.31 -9.71 -10.18
C SER A 95 -6.77 -10.19 -8.81
N GLU A 96 -6.63 -11.48 -8.56
CA GLU A 96 -7.09 -12.12 -7.33
C GLU A 96 -6.06 -12.03 -6.19
N SER A 97 -6.57 -11.99 -4.96
CA SER A 97 -5.80 -12.16 -3.73
C SER A 97 -6.33 -13.35 -2.94
N TYR A 98 -5.42 -14.12 -2.34
CA TYR A 98 -5.80 -15.15 -1.36
C TYR A 98 -6.27 -14.46 -0.08
N ASN A 99 -7.44 -14.85 0.41
CA ASN A 99 -8.01 -14.31 1.62
C ASN A 99 -7.63 -15.16 2.83
N VAL A 100 -7.08 -14.55 3.88
CA VAL A 100 -6.67 -15.25 5.10
C VAL A 100 -7.14 -14.48 6.35
N PRO A 101 -7.32 -15.14 7.51
CA PRO A 101 -7.54 -14.45 8.77
C PRO A 101 -6.41 -13.46 9.10
N ILE A 102 -6.73 -12.34 9.75
CA ILE A 102 -5.75 -11.26 10.01
C ILE A 102 -4.51 -11.74 10.76
N ASN A 103 -4.65 -12.68 11.70
CA ASN A 103 -3.51 -13.25 12.42
C ASN A 103 -2.55 -14.03 11.49
N GLU A 104 -3.08 -14.75 10.49
CA GLU A 104 -2.26 -15.46 9.51
C GLU A 104 -1.62 -14.50 8.50
N LEU A 105 -2.30 -13.39 8.13
CA LEU A 105 -1.69 -12.33 7.32
C LEU A 105 -0.48 -11.72 8.04
N MET A 106 -0.61 -11.40 9.33
CA MET A 106 0.49 -10.85 10.13
C MET A 106 1.62 -11.88 10.33
N GLU A 107 1.30 -13.16 10.50
CA GLU A 107 2.30 -14.24 10.55
C GLU A 107 3.10 -14.35 9.24
N VAL A 108 2.46 -14.18 8.08
CA VAL A 108 3.17 -14.15 6.79
C VAL A 108 4.16 -13.00 6.72
N ILE A 109 3.77 -11.80 7.15
CA ILE A 109 4.63 -10.62 7.13
C ILE A 109 5.88 -10.88 8.00
N ASP A 110 5.69 -11.42 9.19
CA ASP A 110 6.81 -11.78 10.08
C ASP A 110 7.69 -12.88 9.52
N ASN A 111 7.08 -13.96 9.03
CA ASN A 111 7.82 -15.08 8.48
C ASN A 111 8.64 -14.67 7.26
N ALA A 112 8.09 -13.82 6.40
CA ALA A 112 8.78 -13.28 5.23
C ALA A 112 10.06 -12.54 5.65
N ILE A 113 9.94 -11.57 6.56
CA ILE A 113 11.10 -10.79 7.02
C ILE A 113 12.12 -11.67 7.73
N ASN A 114 11.68 -12.56 8.63
CA ASN A 114 12.57 -13.44 9.38
C ASN A 114 13.26 -14.49 8.49
N SER A 115 12.69 -14.78 7.31
CA SER A 115 13.26 -15.70 6.31
C SER A 115 14.07 -14.99 5.22
N GLY A 116 14.30 -13.67 5.36
CA GLY A 116 15.14 -12.89 4.43
C GLY A 116 14.42 -12.39 3.19
N TYR A 117 13.09 -12.47 3.13
CA TYR A 117 12.27 -11.88 2.08
C TYR A 117 11.86 -10.45 2.45
N THR A 118 11.53 -9.67 1.42
CA THR A 118 10.77 -8.43 1.55
C THR A 118 9.38 -8.66 0.96
N LEU A 119 8.47 -7.71 1.18
CA LEU A 119 7.13 -7.77 0.58
C LEU A 119 6.68 -6.39 0.11
N ALA A 120 5.94 -6.38 -0.99
CA ALA A 120 5.19 -5.21 -1.42
C ALA A 120 3.95 -5.09 -0.54
N TRP A 121 3.69 -3.89 -0.05
CA TRP A 121 2.68 -3.57 0.94
C TRP A 121 1.76 -2.48 0.41
N GLY A 122 0.51 -2.86 0.07
CA GLY A 122 -0.57 -1.93 -0.25
C GLY A 122 -1.31 -1.56 1.04
N THR A 123 -1.52 -0.27 1.28
CA THR A 123 -2.10 0.23 2.53
C THR A 123 -2.77 1.58 2.34
N ASP A 124 -3.69 1.88 3.25
CA ASP A 124 -4.15 3.25 3.48
C ASP A 124 -3.11 4.00 4.34
N VAL A 125 -2.73 5.22 3.92
CA VAL A 125 -1.83 6.11 4.68
C VAL A 125 -2.49 7.44 5.07
N SER A 126 -3.79 7.59 4.83
CA SER A 126 -4.57 8.80 5.08
C SER A 126 -4.98 8.98 6.55
N GLU A 127 -4.12 8.51 7.46
CA GLU A 127 -4.37 8.49 8.90
C GLU A 127 -3.56 9.56 9.64
N LYS A 128 -4.14 10.12 10.70
CA LYS A 128 -3.40 11.03 11.61
C LYS A 128 -2.15 10.36 12.20
N GLY A 129 -2.19 9.04 12.31
CA GLY A 129 -1.10 8.20 12.79
C GLY A 129 0.05 7.97 11.81
N PHE A 130 -0.13 8.29 10.52
CA PHE A 130 0.90 8.16 9.49
C PHE A 130 1.53 9.53 9.23
N THR A 131 2.68 9.79 9.86
CA THR A 131 3.28 11.14 9.90
C THR A 131 4.34 11.32 8.83
N ARG A 132 4.59 12.58 8.44
CA ARG A 132 5.68 12.96 7.52
C ARG A 132 7.08 12.74 8.12
N ASP A 133 7.17 12.56 9.44
CA ASP A 133 8.41 12.29 10.16
C ASP A 133 8.82 10.81 10.13
N GLY A 134 8.13 9.98 9.36
CA GLY A 134 8.54 8.59 9.14
C GLY A 134 7.96 7.61 10.14
N ILE A 135 6.79 7.88 10.71
CA ILE A 135 6.15 7.05 11.74
C ILE A 135 4.74 6.66 11.29
N GLY A 136 4.34 5.40 11.52
CA GLY A 136 2.98 4.91 11.33
C GLY A 136 2.47 4.21 12.59
N ILE A 137 1.49 4.80 13.28
CA ILE A 137 0.93 4.29 14.54
C ILE A 137 -0.60 4.23 14.44
N ALA A 138 -1.23 3.12 14.83
CA ALA A 138 -2.69 3.01 14.86
C ALA A 138 -3.26 3.68 16.11
N ALA A 139 -2.99 4.98 16.28
CA ALA A 139 -3.28 5.71 17.50
C ALA A 139 -4.77 5.74 17.83
N ASP A 140 -5.10 5.53 19.10
CA ASP A 140 -6.46 5.76 19.61
C ASP A 140 -6.70 7.27 19.79
N VAL A 141 -6.97 7.95 18.67
CA VAL A 141 -7.16 9.41 18.62
C VAL A 141 -8.28 9.86 19.57
N LYS A 142 -9.37 9.08 19.66
CA LYS A 142 -10.49 9.41 20.57
C LYS A 142 -10.03 9.37 22.02
N ALA A 143 -9.26 8.36 22.42
CA ALA A 143 -8.71 8.29 23.77
C ALA A 143 -7.71 9.43 24.05
N LEU A 144 -6.87 9.80 23.08
CA LEU A 144 -5.91 10.91 23.20
C LEU A 144 -6.59 12.27 23.36
N GLU A 145 -7.72 12.48 22.68
CA GLU A 145 -8.49 13.73 22.76
C GLU A 145 -9.34 13.82 24.05
N THR A 146 -9.66 12.70 24.70
CA THR A 146 -10.62 12.64 25.82
C THR A 146 -10.01 12.34 27.19
N SER A 147 -8.72 12.00 27.30
CA SER A 147 -8.05 11.79 28.58
C SER A 147 -8.13 13.03 29.49
N GLY A 148 -8.56 12.83 30.74
CA GLY A 148 -9.09 13.89 31.61
C GLY A 148 -8.21 15.12 31.86
N SER A 149 -6.89 14.97 31.98
CA SER A 149 -5.96 16.12 32.11
C SER A 149 -5.73 16.87 30.79
N ASP A 150 -5.99 16.22 29.66
CA ASP A 150 -5.75 16.77 28.32
C ASP A 150 -6.98 17.52 27.78
N GLN A 151 -8.18 17.33 28.31
CA GLN A 151 -9.37 18.08 27.87
C GLN A 151 -9.16 19.60 27.95
N ALA A 152 -8.53 20.09 29.03
CA ALA A 152 -8.18 21.49 29.19
C ALA A 152 -7.13 21.98 28.17
N ARG A 153 -6.25 21.08 27.70
CA ARG A 153 -5.21 21.37 26.69
C ARG A 153 -5.82 21.68 25.32
N TRP A 154 -7.00 21.15 25.02
CA TRP A 154 -7.68 21.36 23.74
C TRP A 154 -8.56 22.61 23.68
N VAL A 155 -8.90 23.22 24.82
CA VAL A 155 -9.79 24.39 24.89
C VAL A 155 -9.08 25.62 24.34
N GLY A 156 -9.70 26.31 23.39
CA GLY A 156 -9.16 27.55 22.80
C GLY A 156 -8.08 27.36 21.73
N LEU A 157 -7.62 26.13 21.47
CA LEU A 157 -6.69 25.85 20.37
C LEU A 157 -7.37 25.96 18.99
N SER A 158 -6.66 26.54 18.03
CA SER A 158 -7.02 26.46 16.62
C SER A 158 -6.93 25.01 16.13
N ARG A 159 -7.58 24.69 15.00
CA ARG A 159 -7.51 23.35 14.40
C ARG A 159 -6.07 22.91 14.13
N SER A 160 -5.24 23.79 13.56
CA SER A 160 -3.84 23.50 13.30
C SER A 160 -3.01 23.25 14.56
N ALA A 161 -3.28 23.98 15.64
CA ALA A 161 -2.62 23.75 16.91
C ALA A 161 -3.04 22.42 17.55
N LYS A 162 -4.32 22.02 17.41
CA LYS A 162 -4.78 20.69 17.84
C LYS A 162 -4.09 19.57 17.07
N ASP A 163 -3.99 19.70 15.75
CA ASP A 163 -3.35 18.69 14.91
C ASP A 163 -1.86 18.52 15.26
N GLU A 164 -1.14 19.61 15.53
CA GLU A 164 0.26 19.55 15.95
C GLU A 164 0.44 18.95 17.35
N GLU A 165 -0.42 19.29 18.31
CA GLU A 165 -0.37 18.69 19.66
C GLU A 165 -0.70 17.19 19.61
N LEU A 166 -1.69 16.79 18.81
CA LEU A 166 -2.02 15.39 18.60
C LEU A 166 -0.85 14.64 17.94
N ARG A 167 -0.19 15.23 16.94
CA ARG A 167 0.99 14.64 16.30
C ARG A 167 2.10 14.37 17.32
N LYS A 168 2.40 15.32 18.21
CA LYS A 168 3.37 15.13 19.30
C LYS A 168 2.98 13.98 20.23
N MET A 169 1.69 13.83 20.54
CA MET A 169 1.19 12.73 21.39
C MET A 169 1.26 11.38 20.68
N ILE A 170 1.03 11.35 19.37
CA ILE A 170 1.16 10.13 18.54
C ILE A 170 2.62 9.69 18.47
N GLU A 171 3.53 10.62 18.19
CA GLU A 171 4.96 10.34 18.05
C GLU A 171 5.66 10.09 19.40
N ALA A 172 4.98 10.37 20.51
CA ALA A 172 5.51 10.12 21.84
C ALA A 172 5.66 8.61 22.12
N PRO A 173 6.75 8.19 22.80
CA PRO A 173 6.90 6.82 23.25
C PRO A 173 5.71 6.32 24.04
N GLY A 174 5.25 5.10 23.76
CA GLY A 174 4.15 4.49 24.50
C GLY A 174 2.76 5.00 24.09
N CYS A 175 2.62 5.73 22.98
CA CYS A 175 1.31 6.10 22.42
C CYS A 175 0.37 4.88 22.38
N LYS A 176 -0.85 5.02 22.91
CA LYS A 176 -1.82 3.93 22.93
C LYS A 176 -2.41 3.71 21.54
N GLU A 177 -2.48 2.45 21.15
CA GLU A 177 -3.02 2.04 19.86
C GLU A 177 -4.37 1.35 20.04
N ILE A 178 -5.20 1.43 19.01
CA ILE A 178 -6.44 0.68 18.97
C ILE A 178 -6.14 -0.82 18.96
N LYS A 179 -7.00 -1.60 19.61
CA LYS A 179 -6.94 -3.06 19.51
C LYS A 179 -7.59 -3.49 18.20
N VAL A 180 -6.78 -3.90 17.23
CA VAL A 180 -7.26 -4.35 15.92
C VAL A 180 -7.93 -5.71 16.04
N THR A 181 -9.17 -5.81 15.56
CA THR A 181 -9.88 -7.09 15.37
C THR A 181 -10.25 -7.24 13.90
N GLN A 182 -10.61 -8.46 13.49
CA GLN A 182 -11.06 -8.73 12.12
C GLN A 182 -12.30 -7.88 11.77
N GLU A 183 -13.23 -7.73 12.72
CA GLU A 183 -14.46 -6.98 12.55
C GLU A 183 -14.18 -5.47 12.41
N LEU A 184 -13.29 -4.93 13.25
CA LEU A 184 -12.90 -3.52 13.16
C LEU A 184 -12.26 -3.21 11.80
N ARG A 185 -11.39 -4.11 11.33
CA ARG A 185 -10.75 -4.01 10.02
C ARG A 185 -11.77 -4.05 8.89
N GLN A 186 -12.73 -4.98 8.93
CA GLN A 186 -13.80 -5.04 7.92
C GLN A 186 -14.63 -3.75 7.90
N GLN A 187 -15.06 -3.27 9.07
CA GLN A 187 -15.86 -2.04 9.17
C GLN A 187 -15.15 -0.84 8.55
N ALA A 188 -13.83 -0.73 8.75
CA ALA A 188 -13.04 0.36 8.20
C ALA A 188 -12.95 0.31 6.66
N TYR A 189 -12.91 -0.88 6.06
CA TYR A 189 -12.97 -1.03 4.60
C TYR A 189 -14.37 -0.69 4.07
N ASP A 190 -15.42 -1.23 4.68
CA ASP A 190 -16.81 -1.04 4.26
C ASP A 190 -17.28 0.41 4.35
N ASN A 191 -16.71 1.20 5.28
CA ASN A 191 -17.12 2.58 5.54
C ASN A 191 -16.16 3.64 4.97
N PHE A 192 -15.22 3.22 4.10
CA PHE A 192 -14.21 4.09 3.45
C PHE A 192 -13.19 4.74 4.40
N GLN A 193 -13.02 4.24 5.62
CA GLN A 193 -11.90 4.64 6.48
C GLN A 193 -10.60 3.92 6.12
N THR A 194 -10.64 2.88 5.30
CA THR A 194 -9.47 2.19 4.75
C THR A 194 -9.73 1.95 3.27
N THR A 195 -9.01 2.68 2.44
CA THR A 195 -9.06 2.64 0.98
C THR A 195 -7.67 2.30 0.42
N ASP A 196 -7.60 1.92 -0.86
CA ASP A 196 -6.29 1.70 -1.50
C ASP A 196 -5.70 3.04 -1.92
N ASP A 197 -4.63 3.45 -1.24
CA ASP A 197 -4.06 4.80 -1.35
C ASP A 197 -2.55 4.75 -1.69
N HIS A 198 -1.81 3.74 -1.21
CA HIS A 198 -0.35 3.75 -1.38
C HIS A 198 0.33 2.38 -1.35
N GLY A 199 1.32 2.21 -2.23
CA GLY A 199 2.18 1.03 -2.31
C GLY A 199 3.60 1.30 -1.79
N MET A 200 4.06 0.49 -0.85
CA MET A 200 5.40 0.59 -0.24
C MET A 200 6.07 -0.78 -0.13
N LEU A 201 7.30 -0.84 0.42
CA LEU A 201 8.02 -2.09 0.63
C LEU A 201 8.35 -2.27 2.12
N ILE A 202 7.82 -3.32 2.75
CA ILE A 202 8.28 -3.76 4.08
C ILE A 202 9.52 -4.64 3.90
N TYR A 203 10.61 -4.31 4.61
CA TYR A 203 11.90 -4.97 4.43
C TYR A 203 12.62 -5.35 5.74
N GLY A 204 12.03 -5.06 6.89
CA GLY A 204 12.67 -5.32 8.18
C GLY A 204 11.75 -5.16 9.36
N ILE A 205 12.24 -5.55 10.53
CA ILE A 205 11.58 -5.36 11.82
C ILE A 205 12.55 -4.58 12.72
N ALA A 206 12.04 -3.58 13.41
CA ALA A 206 12.74 -2.79 14.41
C ALA A 206 11.98 -2.81 15.74
N LYS A 207 12.65 -2.39 16.82
CA LYS A 207 12.02 -2.14 18.11
C LYS A 207 12.40 -0.77 18.62
N ASP A 208 11.46 -0.11 19.29
CA ASP A 208 11.76 1.12 20.04
C ASP A 208 12.39 0.81 21.41
N GLN A 209 12.70 1.85 22.16
CA GLN A 209 13.27 1.76 23.51
C GLN A 209 12.35 1.09 24.55
N THR A 210 11.05 0.92 24.25
CA THR A 210 10.08 0.21 25.09
C THR A 210 9.94 -1.26 24.68
N GLY A 211 10.60 -1.67 23.61
CA GLY A 211 10.49 -3.00 23.02
C GLY A 211 9.30 -3.16 22.07
N ARG A 212 8.55 -2.09 21.77
CA ARG A 212 7.44 -2.11 20.82
C ARG A 212 7.97 -2.41 19.42
N LYS A 213 7.30 -3.31 18.73
CA LYS A 213 7.65 -3.77 17.38
C LYS A 213 7.18 -2.76 16.31
N TYR A 214 8.06 -2.52 15.35
CA TYR A 214 7.80 -1.74 14.14
C TYR A 214 8.27 -2.54 12.92
N TYR A 215 7.57 -2.44 11.82
CA TYR A 215 8.06 -2.80 10.49
C TYR A 215 8.82 -1.63 9.89
N MET A 216 9.95 -1.92 9.26
CA MET A 216 10.75 -0.97 8.50
C MET A 216 10.21 -0.93 7.07
N VAL A 217 9.80 0.26 6.64
CA VAL A 217 9.10 0.48 5.37
C VAL A 217 9.91 1.42 4.51
N LYS A 218 10.27 0.98 3.30
CA LYS A 218 10.87 1.83 2.28
C LYS A 218 9.75 2.51 1.48
N ASN A 219 9.72 3.83 1.55
CA ASN A 219 8.78 4.68 0.83
C ASN A 219 9.39 5.19 -0.49
N SER A 220 8.58 5.82 -1.32
CA SER A 220 8.93 6.35 -2.66
C SER A 220 8.85 7.87 -2.75
N TRP A 221 8.68 8.59 -1.62
CA TRP A 221 8.60 10.06 -1.57
C TRP A 221 9.95 10.78 -1.47
N GLY A 222 11.03 10.13 -1.91
CA GLY A 222 12.38 10.67 -1.82
C GLY A 222 13.01 10.57 -0.42
N THR A 223 14.18 11.21 -0.26
CA THR A 223 15.03 11.06 0.94
C THR A 223 15.08 12.29 1.82
N ASP A 224 14.33 13.35 1.48
CA ASP A 224 14.26 14.58 2.28
C ASP A 224 13.25 14.44 3.43
N THR A 225 13.51 13.45 4.27
CA THR A 225 12.67 13.08 5.41
C THR A 225 13.57 12.65 6.57
N LYS A 226 13.01 12.60 7.79
CA LYS A 226 13.75 12.30 9.02
C LYS A 226 14.61 11.04 8.93
N TYR A 227 14.06 9.97 8.36
CA TYR A 227 14.77 8.68 8.18
C TYR A 227 15.10 8.37 6.71
N LYS A 228 15.35 9.40 5.89
CA LYS A 228 15.90 9.25 4.52
C LYS A 228 15.06 8.33 3.61
N GLY A 229 13.75 8.50 3.65
CA GLY A 229 12.79 7.75 2.83
C GLY A 229 12.25 6.49 3.51
N ILE A 230 12.62 6.26 4.78
CA ILE A 230 12.17 5.12 5.57
C ILE A 230 11.09 5.52 6.58
N TRP A 231 10.09 4.66 6.73
CA TRP A 231 9.06 4.75 7.76
C TRP A 231 9.18 3.59 8.73
N TYR A 232 8.84 3.83 9.99
CA TYR A 232 8.68 2.81 11.02
C TYR A 232 7.20 2.71 11.35
N VAL A 233 6.60 1.56 11.03
CA VAL A 233 5.16 1.37 11.12
C VAL A 233 4.86 0.26 12.12
N THR A 234 4.05 0.56 13.13
CA THR A 234 3.65 -0.39 14.17
C THR A 234 2.92 -1.60 13.61
N GLU A 235 2.98 -2.71 14.35
CA GLU A 235 2.23 -3.92 14.02
C GLU A 235 0.71 -3.67 13.94
N ALA A 236 0.16 -2.86 14.86
CA ALA A 236 -1.25 -2.52 14.86
C ALA A 236 -1.65 -1.71 13.62
N PHE A 237 -0.82 -0.75 13.18
CA PHE A 237 -1.09 -0.01 11.95
C PHE A 237 -1.09 -0.93 10.72
N VAL A 238 -0.08 -1.80 10.58
CA VAL A 238 -0.04 -2.76 9.47
C VAL A 238 -1.25 -3.69 9.51
N ALA A 239 -1.62 -4.24 10.68
CA ALA A 239 -2.80 -5.09 10.81
C ALA A 239 -4.10 -4.37 10.43
N TYR A 240 -4.23 -3.10 10.79
CA TYR A 240 -5.43 -2.33 10.55
C TYR A 240 -5.57 -1.85 9.11
N LYS A 241 -4.49 -1.32 8.52
CA LYS A 241 -4.54 -0.51 7.30
C LYS A 241 -4.02 -1.15 6.03
N THR A 242 -3.36 -2.30 6.12
CA THR A 242 -3.00 -3.09 4.93
C THR A 242 -4.25 -3.35 4.09
N ILE A 243 -4.19 -3.17 2.76
CA ILE A 243 -5.23 -3.64 1.83
C ILE A 243 -4.84 -5.02 1.31
N ASN A 244 -3.62 -5.15 0.80
CA ASN A 244 -3.00 -6.41 0.42
C ASN A 244 -1.48 -6.36 0.59
N ILE A 245 -0.87 -7.54 0.51
CA ILE A 245 0.57 -7.70 0.31
C ILE A 245 0.83 -8.55 -0.91
N ALA A 246 1.97 -8.34 -1.56
CA ALA A 246 2.52 -9.29 -2.52
C ALA A 246 3.88 -9.79 -2.04
N VAL A 247 4.04 -11.12 -2.02
CA VAL A 247 5.22 -11.79 -1.48
C VAL A 247 5.53 -13.05 -2.28
N HIS A 248 6.80 -13.46 -2.29
CA HIS A 248 7.22 -14.72 -2.89
C HIS A 248 6.60 -15.93 -2.16
N LYS A 249 6.18 -16.97 -2.88
CA LYS A 249 5.49 -18.16 -2.32
C LYS A 249 6.30 -18.88 -1.24
N ASP A 250 7.62 -18.88 -1.36
CA ASP A 250 8.51 -19.50 -0.36
C ASP A 250 8.61 -18.71 0.96
N ALA A 251 8.14 -17.46 0.98
CA ALA A 251 8.04 -16.68 2.21
C ALA A 251 6.81 -17.05 3.05
N LEU A 252 5.89 -17.87 2.53
CA LEU A 252 4.71 -18.29 3.26
C LEU A 252 5.06 -19.37 4.30
N PRO A 253 4.50 -19.31 5.52
CA PRO A 253 4.54 -20.43 6.45
C PRO A 253 4.00 -21.70 5.77
N LYS A 254 4.70 -22.83 5.94
CA LYS A 254 4.38 -24.11 5.26
C LYS A 254 2.94 -24.56 5.50
N ALA A 255 2.42 -24.36 6.71
CA ALA A 255 1.05 -24.68 7.05
C ALA A 255 0.04 -23.86 6.22
N LEU A 256 0.28 -22.56 6.07
CA LEU A 256 -0.58 -21.69 5.27
C LEU A 256 -0.48 -22.03 3.78
N ARG A 257 0.73 -22.24 3.26
CA ARG A 257 0.94 -22.67 1.86
C ARG A 257 0.11 -23.92 1.51
N THR A 258 0.02 -24.87 2.45
CA THR A 258 -0.80 -26.08 2.31
C THR A 258 -2.31 -25.76 2.33
N LYS A 259 -2.77 -24.92 3.27
CA LYS A 259 -4.19 -24.50 3.35
C LYS A 259 -4.66 -23.82 2.06
N LEU A 260 -3.80 -23.01 1.45
CA LEU A 260 -4.08 -22.27 0.22
C LEU A 260 -3.90 -23.10 -1.06
N GLY A 261 -3.41 -24.34 -0.96
CA GLY A 261 -3.16 -25.19 -2.13
C GLY A 261 -2.05 -24.67 -3.04
N ILE A 262 -1.15 -23.83 -2.53
CA ILE A 262 -0.03 -23.27 -3.29
C ILE A 262 1.09 -24.30 -3.33
N LYS A 263 1.41 -24.78 -4.54
CA LYS A 263 2.50 -25.74 -4.76
C LYS A 263 3.85 -25.11 -4.54
#